data_AF-A0A6C0B686-F1
#
_entry.id   AF-A0A6C0B686-F1
#
_cell.length_a   1.000
_cell.length_b   1.000
_cell.length_c   1.000
_cell.angle_alpha   90.00
_cell.angle_beta   90.00
_cell.angle_gamma   90.00
#
_symmetry.space_group_name_H-M   'P 1'
#
loop_
_entity.id
_entity.type
_entity.pdbx_description
1 polymer ?
#
loop_
_entity_poly.entity_id
_entity_poly.type
_entity_poly.pdbx_seq_one_letter_code
_entity_poly.pdbx_strand_id
1 'polypeptide(L)'
;MSLRIERISKSYTKEMIVYIFWKHNLGKVNHVEFVPITESFEDLEQGESSATFHQVIVHKTPRDRWSQPLIQGLENDSKYDITFSFCEDPPVTLTIRANEHMQNAYKSLETRIVELETRVAELESMV
;
A
#
# COMPACT_ATOMS: atom_id res chain seq x y z
N MET A 1 -8.04 2.22 -3.57
CA MET A 1 -6.89 2.64 -2.75
C MET A 1 -6.23 1.42 -2.11
N SER A 2 -4.99 1.13 -2.50
CA SER A 2 -4.07 0.21 -1.79
C SER A 2 -3.18 1.00 -0.82
N LEU A 3 -2.54 0.28 0.09
CA LEU A 3 -1.64 0.82 1.11
C LEU A 3 -0.23 0.29 0.91
N ARG A 4 0.77 1.05 1.33
CA ARG A 4 2.17 0.67 1.33
C ARG A 4 2.70 0.63 2.76
N ILE A 5 3.28 -0.49 3.17
CA ILE A 5 4.14 -0.57 4.36
C ILE A 5 5.56 -0.33 3.89
N GLU A 6 6.22 0.70 4.42
CA GLU A 6 7.50 1.18 3.87
C GLU A 6 8.66 0.24 4.13
N ARG A 7 8.67 -0.39 5.31
CA ARG A 7 9.75 -1.25 5.74
C ARG A 7 9.20 -2.35 6.63
N ILE A 8 9.40 -3.60 6.23
CA ILE A 8 9.10 -4.76 7.06
C ILE A 8 10.14 -5.86 6.85
N SER A 9 10.43 -6.62 7.90
CA SER A 9 11.38 -7.74 7.82
C SER A 9 10.89 -8.82 6.86
N LYS A 10 11.81 -9.40 6.08
CA LYS A 10 11.57 -10.54 5.18
C LYS A 10 11.04 -11.80 5.87
N SER A 11 11.10 -11.86 7.20
CA SER A 11 10.48 -12.92 7.98
C SER A 11 8.95 -12.84 8.03
N TYR A 12 8.34 -11.69 7.67
CA TYR A 12 6.90 -11.52 7.73
C TYR A 12 6.19 -12.24 6.59
N THR A 13 5.19 -13.04 6.94
CA THR A 13 4.35 -13.72 5.97
C THR A 13 3.10 -12.92 5.65
N LYS A 14 2.38 -13.29 4.58
CA LYS A 14 1.11 -12.66 4.20
C LYS A 14 0.08 -12.77 5.33
N GLU A 15 0.05 -13.91 6.01
CA GLU A 15 -0.86 -14.20 7.11
C GLU A 15 -0.60 -13.27 8.30
N MET A 16 0.67 -12.95 8.59
CA MET A 16 1.03 -11.99 9.64
C MET A 16 0.53 -10.58 9.30
N ILE A 17 0.67 -10.14 8.05
CA ILE A 17 0.12 -8.85 7.59
C ILE A 17 -1.40 -8.82 7.75
N VAL A 18 -2.09 -9.86 7.28
CA VAL A 18 -3.55 -9.99 7.41
C VAL A 18 -3.96 -9.96 8.89
N TYR A 19 -3.24 -10.67 9.74
CA TYR A 19 -3.49 -10.70 11.18
C TYR A 19 -3.33 -9.32 11.83
N ILE A 20 -2.28 -8.56 11.49
CA ILE A 20 -2.08 -7.19 11.99
C ILE A 20 -3.26 -6.30 11.59
N PHE A 21 -3.67 -6.36 10.33
CA PHE A 21 -4.80 -5.56 9.83
C PHE A 21 -6.12 -5.90 10.53
N TRP A 22 -6.36 -7.19 10.78
CA TRP A 22 -7.51 -7.64 11.53
C TRP A 22 -7.44 -7.22 13.01
N LYS A 23 -6.31 -7.47 13.68
CA LYS A 23 -6.10 -7.19 15.11
C LYS A 23 -6.27 -5.71 15.44
N HIS A 24 -5.80 -4.83 14.56
CA HIS A 24 -5.91 -3.38 14.71
C HIS A 24 -7.16 -2.79 14.04
N ASN A 25 -8.08 -3.64 13.56
CA ASN A 25 -9.32 -3.23 12.90
C ASN A 25 -9.10 -2.19 11.77
N LEU A 26 -8.09 -2.42 10.92
CA LEU A 26 -7.71 -1.50 9.84
C LEU A 26 -8.53 -1.69 8.56
N GLY A 27 -9.19 -2.84 8.44
CA GLY A 27 -10.00 -3.22 7.28
C GLY A 27 -9.65 -4.61 6.76
N LYS A 28 -10.43 -5.08 5.79
CA LYS A 28 -10.29 -6.42 5.24
C LYS A 28 -9.27 -6.44 4.10
N VAL A 29 -8.22 -7.24 4.31
CA VAL A 29 -7.16 -7.48 3.32
C VAL A 29 -7.61 -8.55 2.33
N ASN A 30 -7.48 -8.25 1.04
CA ASN A 30 -7.74 -9.16 -0.07
C ASN A 30 -6.45 -9.74 -0.64
N HIS A 31 -5.43 -8.90 -0.82
CA HIS A 31 -4.16 -9.31 -1.42
C HIS A 31 -2.99 -8.56 -0.79
N VAL A 32 -1.85 -9.25 -0.70
CA VAL A 32 -0.59 -8.74 -0.15
C VAL A 32 0.53 -9.07 -1.13
N GLU A 33 1.23 -8.04 -1.57
CA GLU A 33 2.39 -8.10 -2.46
C GLU A 33 3.63 -7.66 -1.71
N PHE A 34 4.72 -8.42 -1.84
CA PHE A 34 6.01 -8.08 -1.27
C PHE A 34 6.91 -7.55 -2.37
N VAL A 35 7.45 -6.35 -2.17
CA VAL A 35 8.24 -5.63 -3.17
C VAL A 35 9.62 -5.37 -2.59
N PRO A 36 10.72 -5.70 -3.30
CA PRO A 36 12.06 -5.40 -2.81
C PRO A 36 12.23 -3.89 -2.63
N ILE A 37 12.94 -3.48 -1.57
CA ILE A 37 13.35 -2.08 -1.40
C ILE A 37 14.53 -1.86 -2.34
N THR A 38 14.33 -1.09 -3.40
CA THR A 38 15.44 -0.59 -4.22
C THR A 38 16.17 0.45 -3.38
N GLU A 39 17.41 0.15 -2.98
CA GLU A 39 18.22 1.04 -2.15
C GLU A 39 18.35 2.41 -2.84
N SER A 40 17.98 3.48 -2.13
CA SER A 40 18.45 4.82 -2.46
C SER A 40 19.86 5.01 -1.86
N PHE A 41 20.64 5.94 -2.39
CA PHE A 41 21.98 6.24 -1.86
C PHE A 41 21.99 6.63 -0.37
N GLU A 42 20.84 7.07 0.17
CA GLU A 42 20.67 7.49 1.58
C GLU A 42 20.57 6.29 2.54
N ASP A 43 20.07 5.14 2.08
CA ASP A 43 19.92 3.93 2.91
C ASP A 43 21.26 3.23 3.21
N LEU A 44 22.29 3.49 2.40
CA LEU A 44 23.64 2.93 2.57
C LEU A 44 24.40 3.54 3.76
N GLU A 45 24.07 4.77 4.18
CA GLU A 45 24.75 5.45 5.30
C GLU A 45 24.26 4.97 6.68
N GLN A 46 23.06 4.38 6.77
CA GLN A 46 22.49 3.93 8.05
C GLN A 46 22.89 2.50 8.47
N GLY A 47 23.65 1.78 7.65
CA GLY A 47 24.21 0.46 8.01
C GLY A 47 23.19 -0.68 8.17
N GLU A 48 21.89 -0.42 8.03
CA GLU A 48 20.86 -1.45 7.99
C GLU A 48 20.67 -1.96 6.56
N SER A 49 21.30 -3.09 6.26
CA SER A 49 21.29 -3.70 4.94
C SER A 49 19.85 -3.96 4.46
N SER A 50 19.48 -3.41 3.29
CA SER A 50 18.21 -3.69 2.58
C SER A 50 18.00 -5.20 2.33
N ALA A 51 19.06 -5.99 2.47
CA ALA A 51 19.04 -7.44 2.41
C ALA A 51 18.01 -8.10 3.35
N THR A 52 17.62 -7.48 4.47
CA THR A 52 16.70 -8.08 5.45
C THR A 52 15.27 -7.54 5.41
N PHE A 53 15.02 -6.46 4.66
CA PHE A 53 13.71 -5.79 4.62
C PHE A 53 13.10 -5.80 3.21
N HIS A 54 11.79 -5.61 3.15
CA HIS A 54 11.05 -5.35 1.92
C HIS A 54 9.88 -4.39 2.18
N GLN A 55 9.29 -3.87 1.11
CA GLN A 55 8.04 -3.14 1.16
C GLN A 55 6.88 -4.12 1.02
N VAL A 56 5.70 -3.68 1.45
CA VAL A 56 4.46 -4.44 1.29
C VAL A 56 3.40 -3.57 0.66
N ILE A 57 2.75 -4.03 -0.39
CA ILE A 57 1.53 -3.42 -0.92
C ILE A 57 0.33 -4.25 -0.46
N VAL A 58 -0.61 -3.59 0.20
CA VAL A 58 -1.82 -4.20 0.76
C VAL A 58 -3.04 -3.71 0.01
N HIS A 59 -3.81 -4.65 -0.54
CA HIS A 59 -5.03 -4.37 -1.30
C HIS A 59 -6.24 -4.79 -0.48
N LYS A 60 -7.22 -3.89 -0.37
CA LYS A 60 -8.54 -4.22 0.16
C LYS A 60 -9.40 -4.92 -0.87
N THR A 61 -10.43 -5.63 -0.40
CA THR A 61 -11.54 -6.06 -1.27
C THR A 61 -12.21 -4.82 -1.90
N PRO A 62 -12.68 -4.87 -3.16
CA PRO A 62 -13.31 -3.72 -3.81
C PRO A 62 -14.45 -3.08 -3.00
N ARG A 63 -15.28 -3.90 -2.33
CA ARG A 63 -16.46 -3.46 -1.57
C ARG A 63 -16.16 -3.00 -0.14
N ASP A 64 -15.01 -3.37 0.40
CA ASP A 64 -14.64 -3.04 1.78
C ASP A 64 -13.99 -1.65 1.85
N ARG A 65 -14.02 -1.02 3.02
CA ARG A 65 -13.33 0.24 3.28
C ARG A 65 -12.21 0.02 4.29
N TRP A 66 -11.15 0.82 4.17
CA TRP A 66 -10.19 0.97 5.25
C TRP A 66 -10.88 1.65 6.44
N SER A 67 -10.36 1.42 7.64
CA SER A 67 -10.92 2.01 8.85
C SER A 67 -10.81 3.53 8.82
N GLN A 68 -11.78 4.21 9.44
CA GLN A 68 -11.79 5.67 9.51
C GLN A 68 -10.52 6.24 10.17
N PRO A 69 -9.99 5.68 11.28
CA PRO A 69 -8.75 6.19 11.87
C PRO A 69 -7.55 6.11 10.92
N LEU A 70 -7.45 5.02 10.15
CA LEU A 70 -6.40 4.85 9.16
C LEU A 70 -6.52 5.89 8.05
N ILE A 71 -7.72 6.08 7.49
CA ILE A 71 -7.95 7.09 6.45
C ILE A 71 -7.61 8.49 6.96
N GLN A 72 -8.07 8.86 8.16
CA GLN A 72 -7.79 10.18 8.74
C GLN A 72 -6.29 10.40 8.96
N GLY A 73 -5.56 9.40 9.46
CA GLY A 73 -4.11 9.52 9.63
C GLY A 73 -3.38 9.72 8.29
N LEU A 74 -3.82 9.00 7.25
CA LEU A 74 -3.28 9.16 5.90
C LEU A 74 -3.62 10.51 5.27
N GLU A 75 -4.80 11.07 5.55
CA GLU A 75 -5.21 12.39 5.05
C GLU A 75 -4.47 13.53 5.77
N ASN A 76 -4.20 13.39 7.07
CA ASN A 76 -3.58 14.42 7.89
C ASN A 76 -2.06 14.45 7.73
N ASP A 77 -1.41 13.30 7.89
CA ASP A 77 0.05 13.20 8.03
C ASP A 77 0.71 12.40 6.89
N SER A 78 -0.08 11.93 5.92
CA SER A 78 0.38 11.02 4.85
C SER A 78 1.01 9.71 5.38
N LYS A 79 0.75 9.37 6.65
CA LYS A 79 1.23 8.16 7.30
C LYS A 79 0.32 7.71 8.44
N TYR A 80 0.39 6.43 8.77
CA TYR A 80 -0.27 5.84 9.91
C TYR A 80 0.65 4.81 10.55
N ASP A 81 1.04 5.06 11.80
CA ASP A 81 2.00 4.23 12.53
C ASP A 81 1.25 3.23 13.43
N ILE A 82 1.66 1.96 13.37
CA ILE A 82 1.06 0.88 14.17
C ILE A 82 2.14 0.16 14.93
N THR A 83 2.03 0.19 16.26
CA THR A 83 2.92 -0.56 17.14
C THR A 83 2.22 -1.83 17.62
N PHE A 84 2.91 -2.96 17.51
CA PHE A 84 2.46 -4.24 18.04
C PHE A 84 3.63 -5.07 18.54
N SER A 85 3.34 -6.04 19.40
CA SER A 85 4.27 -7.08 19.82
C SER A 85 3.78 -8.45 19.33
N PHE A 86 4.73 -9.27 18.88
CA PHE A 86 4.52 -10.70 18.66
C PHE A 86 5.20 -11.45 19.80
N CYS A 87 4.43 -12.17 20.62
CA CYS A 87 4.95 -12.95 21.74
C CYS A 87 5.82 -12.12 22.71
N GLU A 88 7.02 -12.57 23.05
CA GLU A 88 7.98 -11.92 23.97
C GLU A 88 8.96 -10.98 23.26
N ASP A 89 8.80 -10.76 21.95
CA ASP A 89 9.67 -9.87 21.19
C ASP A 89 9.41 -8.38 21.53
N PRO A 90 10.43 -7.52 21.38
CA PRO A 90 10.24 -6.08 21.51
C PRO A 90 9.15 -5.57 20.56
N PRO A 91 8.42 -4.50 20.95
CA PRO A 91 7.39 -3.93 20.10
C PRO A 91 7.97 -3.42 18.79
N VAL A 92 7.31 -3.77 17.69
CA VAL A 92 7.64 -3.35 16.33
C VAL A 92 6.63 -2.29 15.89
N THR A 93 7.11 -1.21 15.29
CA THR A 93 6.27 -0.18 14.67
C THR A 93 6.33 -0.30 13.16
N LEU A 94 5.17 -0.44 12.51
CA LEU A 94 5.02 -0.37 11.06
C LEU A 94 4.44 0.98 10.66
N THR A 95 5.07 1.60 9.67
CA THR A 95 4.57 2.82 9.04
C THR A 95 3.82 2.47 7.76
N ILE A 96 2.53 2.82 7.73
CA ILE A 96 1.62 2.62 6.60
C ILE A 96 1.42 3.94 5.88
N ARG A 97 1.47 3.93 4.55
CA ARG A 97 1.16 5.06 3.68
C ARG A 97 0.15 4.72 2.61
N ALA A 98 -0.44 5.74 2.00
CA ALA A 98 -1.19 5.58 0.76
C ALA A 98 -0.23 5.14 -0.37
N ASN A 99 -0.61 4.15 -1.17
CA ASN A 99 0.15 3.83 -2.38
C ASN A 99 -0.25 4.79 -3.52
N GLU A 100 0.20 6.04 -3.43
CA GLU A 100 -0.16 7.13 -4.35
C GLU A 100 0.31 6.87 -5.79
N HIS A 101 1.43 6.18 -5.96
CA HIS A 101 1.98 5.90 -7.30
C HIS A 101 1.03 5.05 -8.14
N MET A 102 0.36 4.06 -7.54
CA MET A 102 -0.70 3.31 -8.20
C MET A 102 -1.96 4.15 -8.40
N GLN A 103 -2.34 5.00 -7.43
CA GLN A 103 -3.53 5.85 -7.59
C GLN A 103 -3.41 6.82 -8.77
N ASN A 104 -2.23 7.41 -8.94
CA ASN A 104 -1.94 8.31 -10.06
C ASN A 104 -1.95 7.55 -11.40
N ALA A 105 -1.40 6.34 -11.43
CA ALA A 105 -1.44 5.47 -12.61
C ALA A 105 -2.89 5.11 -13.01
N TYR A 106 -3.75 4.78 -12.04
CA TYR A 106 -5.17 4.49 -12.30
C TYR A 106 -5.92 5.70 -12.84
N LYS A 107 -5.75 6.89 -12.22
CA LYS A 107 -6.38 8.12 -12.73
C LYS A 107 -5.96 8.41 -14.17
N SER A 108 -4.67 8.27 -14.48
CA SER A 108 -4.16 8.45 -15.84
C SER A 108 -4.77 7.44 -16.83
N LEU A 109 -4.97 6.19 -16.40
CA LEU A 109 -5.58 5.16 -17.23
C LEU A 109 -7.08 5.44 -17.47
N GLU A 110 -7.81 5.86 -16.44
CA GLU A 110 -9.22 6.26 -16.54
C GLU A 110 -9.40 7.42 -17.53
N THR A 111 -8.56 8.46 -17.46
CA THR A 111 -8.58 9.57 -18.43
C THR A 111 -8.39 9.06 -19.87
N ARG A 112 -7.41 8.17 -20.09
CA ARG A 112 -7.14 7.60 -21.42
C ARG A 112 -8.28 6.74 -21.94
N ILE A 113 -8.98 6.01 -21.07
CA ILE A 113 -10.15 5.21 -21.48
C ILE A 113 -11.26 6.15 -21.98
N VAL A 114 -11.56 7.20 -21.24
CA VAL A 114 -12.58 8.19 -21.63
C VAL A 114 -12.24 8.87 -22.95
N GLU A 115 -10.97 9.23 -23.17
CA GLU A 115 -10.50 9.78 -24.45
C GLU A 115 -10.69 8.80 -25.62
N LEU A 116 -10.39 7.51 -25.40
CA LEU A 116 -10.57 6.48 -26.42
C LEU A 116 -12.05 6.22 -26.73
N GLU A 117 -12.90 6.13 -25.71
CA GLU A 117 -14.34 5.97 -25.87
C GLU A 117 -14.95 7.14 -26.66
N THR A 118 -14.51 8.37 -26.38
CA THR A 118 -14.94 9.56 -27.12
C THR A 118 -14.54 9.48 -28.59
N ARG A 119 -13.28 9.13 -28.88
CA ARG A 119 -12.78 8.99 -30.26
C ARG A 119 -13.49 7.88 -31.04
N VAL A 120 -13.82 6.77 -30.38
CA VAL A 120 -14.59 5.69 -31.01
C VAL A 120 -16.00 6.17 -31.36
N ALA A 121 -16.69 6.85 -30.45
CA ALA A 121 -18.02 7.40 -30.71
C ALA A 121 -18.03 8.42 -31.87
N GLU A 122 -17.00 9.27 -31.96
CA GLU A 122 -16.83 10.20 -33.09
C GLU A 122 -16.68 9.45 -34.42
N LEU A 123 -15.82 8.43 -34.46
CA LEU A 123 -15.62 7.61 -35.66
C LEU A 123 -16.88 6.83 -36.08
N GLU A 124 -17.62 6.29 -35.12
CA GLU A 124 -18.90 5.60 -35.38
C GLU A 124 -19.96 6.55 -35.94
N SER A 125 -19.95 7.83 -35.57
CA SER A 125 -20.89 8.84 -36.08
C SER A 125 -20.60 9.30 -37.52
N MET A 126 -19.41 8.98 -38.04
CA MET A 126 -18.97 9.33 -39.39
C MET A 126 -19.24 8.23 -40.43
N VAL A 127 -19.78 7.08 -40.00
CA VAL A 127 -20.17 5.92 -40.83
C VAL A 127 -21.69 5.90 -41.01
#